data_AF-A0A2N2MB83-F1
#
_entry.id   AF-A0A2N2MB83-F1
#
_cell.length_a   1.000
_cell.length_b   1.000
_cell.length_c   1.000
_cell.angle_alpha   90.00
_cell.angle_beta   90.00
_cell.angle_gamma   90.00
#
_symmetry.space_group_name_H-M   'P 1'
#
loop_
_entity.id
_entity.type
_entity.pdbx_description
1 polymer ?
#
loop_
_entity_poly.entity_id
_entity_poly.type
_entity_poly.pdbx_seq_one_letter_code
_entity_poly.pdbx_strand_id
1 'polypeptide(L)'
;MKKKQSWEEIEILSWERFDQVINSMKHREWLFRGQSNAGWVLQTSLDRMFTDIQPIIENAKGKVRKFAEGDHEKLLIKKFKSNANLYLPFMPDNEKTLEWLAIMQHYGAPTRLLDVTLSPHIAAYFALESGSDDCSIYAFHQTAIKNANFENLKAATYEAL
;
A
#
# COMPACT_ATOMS: atom_id res chain seq x y z
N MET A 1 18.94 -5.53 12.28
CA MET A 1 18.39 -6.90 12.14
C MET A 1 17.44 -6.90 10.94
N LYS A 2 17.79 -7.54 9.82
CA LYS A 2 16.88 -7.66 8.66
C LYS A 2 15.68 -8.51 9.10
N LYS A 3 14.46 -7.97 9.02
CA LYS A 3 13.23 -8.74 9.26
C LYS A 3 13.24 -9.95 8.32
N LYS A 4 13.04 -11.15 8.86
CA LYS A 4 12.92 -12.39 8.07
C LYS A 4 11.74 -12.22 7.12
N GLN A 5 12.00 -12.11 5.81
CA GLN A 5 10.94 -12.07 4.81
C GLN A 5 10.19 -13.41 4.86
N SER A 6 8.86 -13.36 4.94
CA SER A 6 7.98 -14.52 5.14
C SER A 6 7.32 -14.99 3.84
N TRP A 7 7.86 -14.58 2.69
CA TRP A 7 7.30 -14.86 1.37
C TRP A 7 8.34 -15.55 0.49
N GLU A 8 7.84 -16.24 -0.52
CA GLU A 8 8.65 -16.87 -1.56
C GLU A 8 8.98 -15.86 -2.65
N GLU A 9 10.22 -15.90 -3.16
CA GLU A 9 10.67 -15.08 -4.27
C GLU A 9 11.00 -16.00 -5.45
N ILE A 10 10.48 -15.65 -6.63
CA ILE A 10 10.69 -16.40 -7.87
C ILE A 10 11.32 -15.46 -8.88
N GLU A 11 12.51 -15.82 -9.34
CA GLU A 11 13.20 -15.08 -10.39
C GLU A 11 12.58 -15.38 -11.76
N ILE A 12 12.32 -14.33 -12.53
CA ILE A 12 11.67 -14.39 -13.85
C ILE A 12 12.62 -13.74 -14.87
N LEU A 13 13.27 -14.58 -15.68
CA LEU A 13 14.24 -14.16 -16.69
C LEU A 13 13.67 -14.12 -18.11
N SER A 14 12.44 -14.60 -18.31
CA SER A 14 11.78 -14.63 -19.61
C SER A 14 10.27 -14.49 -19.49
N TRP A 15 9.64 -13.99 -20.56
CA TRP A 15 8.19 -13.89 -20.64
C TRP A 15 7.50 -15.26 -20.59
N GLU A 16 8.10 -16.29 -21.18
CA GLU A 16 7.57 -17.65 -21.09
C GLU A 16 7.54 -18.16 -19.64
N ARG A 17 8.61 -17.89 -18.87
CA ARG A 17 8.65 -18.26 -17.45
C ARG A 17 7.60 -17.50 -16.65
N PHE A 18 7.39 -16.22 -16.97
CA PHE A 18 6.33 -15.41 -16.36
C PHE A 18 4.96 -16.06 -16.59
N ASP A 19 4.61 -16.36 -17.84
CA ASP A 19 3.32 -16.95 -18.20
C ASP A 19 3.13 -18.33 -17.56
N GLN A 20 4.18 -19.17 -17.50
CA GLN A 20 4.12 -20.47 -16.81
C GLN A 20 3.76 -20.31 -15.32
N VAL A 21 4.39 -19.35 -14.63
CA VAL A 21 4.12 -19.09 -13.22
C VAL A 21 2.70 -18.56 -13.04
N ILE A 22 2.28 -17.58 -13.84
CA ILE A 22 0.94 -17.01 -13.76
C ILE A 22 -0.15 -18.04 -14.07
N ASN A 23 0.05 -18.89 -15.08
CA ASN A 23 -0.91 -19.93 -15.45
C ASN A 23 -1.02 -21.04 -14.40
N SER A 24 0.02 -21.24 -13.57
CA SER A 24 -0.05 -22.15 -12.42
C SER A 24 -0.87 -21.58 -11.26
N MET A 25 -1.06 -20.25 -11.22
CA MET A 25 -1.86 -19.58 -10.20
C MET A 25 -3.36 -19.62 -10.56
N LYS A 26 -4.20 -19.98 -9.59
CA LYS A 26 -5.65 -20.00 -9.79
C LYS A 26 -6.19 -18.62 -10.13
N HIS A 27 -6.93 -18.55 -11.22
CA HIS A 27 -7.54 -17.31 -11.70
C HIS A 27 -8.43 -16.65 -10.63
N ARG A 28 -8.33 -15.32 -10.49
CA ARG A 28 -9.08 -14.47 -9.54
C ARG A 28 -8.85 -14.75 -8.05
N GLU A 29 -7.90 -15.59 -7.67
CA GLU A 29 -7.51 -15.76 -6.24
C GLU A 29 -6.34 -14.85 -5.84
N TRP A 30 -5.64 -14.28 -6.81
CA TRP A 30 -4.45 -13.47 -6.61
C TRP A 30 -4.65 -12.01 -7.00
N LEU A 31 -3.97 -11.13 -6.28
CA LEU A 31 -3.87 -9.70 -6.56
C LEU A 31 -2.40 -9.37 -6.84
N PHE A 32 -2.14 -8.50 -7.81
CA PHE A 32 -0.80 -8.21 -8.28
C PHE A 32 -0.47 -6.72 -8.15
N ARG A 33 0.79 -6.39 -7.86
CA ARG A 33 1.30 -5.01 -7.90
C ARG A 33 2.70 -4.99 -8.52
N GLY A 34 2.86 -4.25 -9.60
CA GLY A 34 4.16 -3.99 -10.21
C GLY A 34 4.92 -2.89 -9.47
N GLN A 35 6.25 -3.03 -9.41
CA GLN A 35 7.19 -2.01 -8.99
C GLN A 35 8.38 -2.00 -9.94
N SER A 36 8.82 -0.80 -10.33
CA SER A 36 9.92 -0.63 -11.28
C SER A 36 11.31 -0.86 -10.71
N ASN A 37 11.40 -1.18 -9.42
CA ASN A 37 12.65 -1.58 -8.78
C ASN A 37 12.39 -2.77 -7.84
N ALA A 38 13.15 -3.85 -8.01
CA ALA A 38 13.05 -5.06 -7.21
C ALA A 38 13.51 -4.87 -5.75
N GLY A 39 14.39 -3.90 -5.50
CA GLY A 39 14.89 -3.58 -4.16
C GLY A 39 13.93 -2.74 -3.31
N TRP A 40 12.84 -2.23 -3.90
CA TRP A 40 11.85 -1.46 -3.15
C TRP A 40 10.99 -2.35 -2.27
N VAL A 41 10.89 -1.95 -1.00
CA VAL A 41 9.95 -2.54 -0.07
C VAL A 41 8.52 -2.10 -0.38
N LEU A 42 7.56 -2.98 -0.12
CA LEU A 42 6.15 -2.64 -0.26
C LEU A 42 5.77 -1.56 0.77
N GLN A 43 5.46 -0.36 0.28
CA GLN A 43 5.10 0.80 1.09
C GLN A 43 3.94 1.57 0.46
N THR A 44 3.03 2.07 1.30
CA THR A 44 1.97 2.99 0.89
C THR A 44 2.53 4.40 0.65
N SER A 45 1.74 5.28 0.05
CA SER A 45 2.12 6.68 -0.09
C SER A 45 2.25 7.38 1.27
N LEU A 46 1.45 6.96 2.25
CA LEU A 46 1.55 7.42 3.63
C LEU A 46 2.83 6.96 4.32
N ASP A 47 3.21 5.68 4.17
CA ASP A 47 4.46 5.14 4.74
C ASP A 47 5.70 5.84 4.20
N ARG A 48 5.72 6.10 2.88
CA ARG A 48 6.80 6.86 2.24
C ARG A 48 6.90 8.27 2.81
N MET A 49 5.78 8.99 2.90
CA MET A 49 5.74 10.33 3.47
C MET A 49 6.30 10.35 4.91
N PHE A 50 5.94 9.39 5.76
CA PHE A 50 6.47 9.33 7.12
C PHE A 50 7.97 9.00 7.16
N THR A 51 8.42 8.09 6.30
CA THR A 51 9.85 7.75 6.16
C THR A 51 10.67 8.97 5.76
N ASP A 52 10.17 9.76 4.79
CA ASP A 52 10.85 10.94 4.26
C ASP A 52 10.91 12.10 5.28
N ILE A 53 9.89 12.24 6.12
CA ILE A 53 9.79 13.32 7.13
C ILE A 53 10.56 12.99 8.42
N GLN A 54 10.69 11.70 8.77
CA GLN A 54 11.36 11.25 9.99
C GLN A 54 12.74 11.92 10.24
N PRO A 55 13.69 11.95 9.28
CA PRO A 55 15.00 12.57 9.49
C PRO A 55 14.91 14.08 9.77
N ILE A 56 13.94 14.79 9.19
CA ILE A 56 13.74 16.23 9.40
C ILE A 56 13.35 16.50 10.86
N ILE A 57 12.47 15.67 11.43
CA ILE A 57 12.01 15.82 12.81
C ILE A 57 13.13 15.48 13.80
N GLU A 58 13.91 14.44 13.51
CA GLU A 58 15.04 14.02 14.34
C GLU A 58 16.08 15.15 14.46
N ASN A 59 16.42 15.78 13.34
CA ASN A 59 17.32 16.93 13.30
C ASN A 59 16.77 18.15 14.05
N ALA A 60 15.45 18.36 14.06
CA ALA A 60 14.84 19.53 14.69
C ALA A 60 14.66 19.39 16.21
N LYS A 61 14.49 18.18 16.74
CA LYS A 61 14.10 17.96 18.15
C LYS A 61 15.13 17.21 19.00
N GLY A 62 16.26 16.77 18.42
CA GLY A 62 17.36 16.12 19.14
C GLY A 62 16.98 14.84 19.91
N LYS A 63 15.77 14.32 19.68
CA LYS A 63 15.21 13.10 20.27
C LYS A 63 14.50 12.33 19.18
N VAL A 64 14.87 11.06 19.02
CA VAL A 64 14.16 10.10 18.18
C VAL A 64 12.77 9.86 18.79
N ARG A 65 11.78 10.64 18.36
CA ARG A 65 10.37 10.33 18.64
C ARG A 65 9.86 9.50 17.48
N LYS A 66 9.32 8.32 17.80
CA LYS A 66 8.59 7.52 16.82
C LYS A 66 7.38 8.34 16.37
N PHE A 67 7.25 8.51 15.06
CA PHE A 67 6.14 9.25 14.46
C PHE A 67 4.81 8.61 14.88
N ALA A 68 3.87 9.40 15.39
CA ALA A 68 2.54 8.91 15.76
C ALA A 68 1.68 8.78 14.49
N GLU A 69 2.00 7.79 13.66
CA GLU A 69 1.46 7.60 12.31
C GLU A 69 -0.07 7.66 12.27
N GLY A 70 -0.74 6.95 13.19
CA GLY A 70 -2.19 6.91 13.28
C GLY A 70 -2.84 8.26 13.59
N ASP A 71 -2.24 9.08 14.47
CA ASP A 71 -2.78 10.40 14.81
C ASP A 71 -2.61 11.39 13.66
N HIS A 72 -1.49 11.28 12.94
CA HIS A 72 -1.24 12.11 11.76
C HIS A 72 -2.14 11.72 10.60
N GLU A 73 -2.39 10.43 10.36
CA GLU A 73 -3.35 9.99 9.36
C GLU A 73 -4.76 10.54 9.66
N LYS A 74 -5.21 10.44 10.92
CA LYS A 74 -6.49 11.03 11.36
C LYS A 74 -6.53 12.54 11.10
N LEU A 75 -5.44 13.25 11.37
CA LEU A 75 -5.34 14.68 11.11
C LEU A 75 -5.38 15.00 9.60
N LEU A 76 -4.70 14.21 8.77
CA LEU A 76 -4.72 14.35 7.31
C LEU A 76 -6.12 14.14 6.75
N ILE A 77 -6.80 13.08 7.17
CA ILE A 77 -8.20 12.81 6.79
C ILE A 77 -9.10 13.96 7.23
N LYS A 78 -8.98 14.41 8.49
CA LYS A 78 -9.78 15.53 9.03
C LYS A 78 -9.55 16.81 8.22
N LYS A 79 -8.30 17.13 7.91
CA LYS A 79 -7.94 18.34 7.14
C LYS A 79 -8.46 18.23 5.71
N PHE A 80 -8.36 17.06 5.07
CA PHE A 80 -8.92 16.85 3.75
C PHE A 80 -10.43 17.05 3.75
N LYS A 81 -11.16 16.38 4.65
CA LYS A 81 -12.62 16.53 4.80
C LYS A 81 -13.06 17.97 5.01
N SER A 82 -12.35 18.73 5.84
CA SER A 82 -12.66 20.15 6.11
C SER A 82 -12.50 21.06 4.89
N ASN A 83 -11.74 20.65 3.87
CA ASN A 83 -11.52 21.41 2.64
C ASN A 83 -12.18 20.74 1.43
N ALA A 84 -12.81 19.59 1.59
CA ALA A 84 -13.29 18.78 0.49
C ALA A 84 -14.47 19.44 -0.25
N ASN A 85 -15.24 20.28 0.43
CA ASN A 85 -16.30 21.10 -0.17
C ASN A 85 -15.79 22.07 -1.26
N LEU A 86 -14.48 22.36 -1.30
CA LEU A 86 -13.88 23.20 -2.33
C LEU A 86 -13.66 22.47 -3.66
N TYR A 87 -13.61 21.13 -3.63
CA TYR A 87 -13.19 20.32 -4.78
C TYR A 87 -14.22 19.25 -5.18
N LEU A 88 -15.09 18.84 -4.24
CA LEU A 88 -16.06 17.76 -4.46
C LEU A 88 -17.46 18.30 -4.72
N PRO A 89 -18.12 17.88 -5.81
CA PRO A 89 -19.52 18.24 -6.06
C PRO A 89 -20.48 17.53 -5.10
N PHE A 90 -20.09 16.36 -4.57
CA PHE A 90 -20.85 15.58 -3.61
C PHE A 90 -19.90 15.01 -2.55
N MET A 91 -20.31 15.13 -1.28
CA MET A 91 -19.53 14.66 -0.14
C MET A 91 -19.97 13.24 0.23
N PRO A 92 -19.04 12.27 0.31
CA PRO A 92 -19.33 10.98 0.93
C PRO A 92 -19.78 11.15 2.38
N ASP A 93 -20.45 10.12 2.90
CA ASP A 93 -20.72 10.02 4.33
C ASP A 93 -19.41 10.04 5.12
N ASN A 94 -19.41 10.76 6.25
CA ASN A 94 -18.26 10.91 7.12
C ASN A 94 -17.75 9.58 7.68
N GLU A 95 -18.63 8.59 7.88
CA GLU A 95 -18.24 7.29 8.43
C GLU A 95 -17.53 6.39 7.41
N LYS A 96 -17.66 6.70 6.11
CA LYS A 96 -17.10 5.90 5.02
C LYS A 96 -15.62 6.18 4.78
N THR A 97 -14.80 5.75 5.72
CA THR A 97 -13.34 5.98 5.70
C THR A 97 -12.66 5.51 4.41
N LEU A 98 -13.05 4.37 3.85
CA LEU A 98 -12.46 3.86 2.61
C LEU A 98 -12.75 4.77 1.40
N GLU A 99 -13.98 5.26 1.26
CA GLU A 99 -14.35 6.21 0.19
C GLU A 99 -13.55 7.50 0.32
N TRP A 100 -13.39 8.01 1.55
CA TRP A 100 -12.55 9.17 1.82
C TRP A 100 -11.08 8.96 1.45
N LEU A 101 -10.51 7.80 1.80
CA LEU A 101 -9.12 7.49 1.45
C LEU A 101 -8.94 7.35 -0.06
N ALA A 102 -9.90 6.76 -0.77
CA ALA A 102 -9.85 6.65 -2.23
C ALA A 102 -9.91 8.02 -2.92
N ILE A 103 -10.79 8.92 -2.44
CA ILE A 103 -10.87 10.29 -2.95
C ILE A 103 -9.59 11.07 -2.63
N MET A 104 -9.08 10.96 -1.40
CA MET A 104 -7.78 11.56 -1.05
C MET A 104 -6.69 11.11 -2.02
N GLN A 105 -6.59 9.82 -2.30
CA GLN A 105 -5.61 9.26 -3.23
C GLN A 105 -5.81 9.79 -4.66
N HIS A 106 -7.06 9.92 -5.12
CA HIS A 106 -7.38 10.50 -6.43
C HIS A 106 -6.88 11.95 -6.57
N TYR A 107 -6.96 12.74 -5.50
CA TYR A 107 -6.43 14.10 -5.44
C TYR A 107 -4.94 14.16 -5.02
N GLY A 108 -4.23 13.03 -4.98
CA GLY A 108 -2.80 12.97 -4.70
C GLY A 108 -2.41 13.09 -3.22
N ALA A 109 -3.37 13.07 -2.29
CA ALA A 109 -3.06 13.03 -0.87
C ALA A 109 -2.54 11.63 -0.46
N PRO A 110 -1.52 11.57 0.42
CA PRO A 110 -0.96 10.31 0.88
C PRO A 110 -1.96 9.55 1.75
N THR A 111 -2.12 8.26 1.45
CA THR A 111 -3.06 7.34 2.11
C THR A 111 -2.39 6.01 2.40
N ARG A 112 -2.95 5.25 3.33
CA ARG A 112 -2.55 3.86 3.60
C ARG A 112 -3.02 2.86 2.53
N LEU A 113 -3.63 3.32 1.44
CA LEU A 113 -4.09 2.45 0.38
C LEU A 113 -2.90 2.01 -0.50
N LEU A 114 -2.99 0.78 -1.01
CA LEU A 114 -2.09 0.24 -2.00
C LEU A 114 -2.87 -0.06 -3.27
N ASP A 115 -2.30 0.30 -4.41
CA ASP A 115 -2.85 -0.07 -5.71
C ASP A 115 -2.46 -1.50 -6.04
N VAL A 116 -3.47 -2.31 -6.35
CA VAL A 116 -3.33 -3.70 -6.79
C VAL A 116 -4.28 -3.96 -7.95
N THR A 117 -3.94 -4.91 -8.80
CA THR A 117 -4.73 -5.31 -9.97
C THR A 117 -4.96 -6.81 -9.96
N LEU A 118 -6.10 -7.25 -10.53
CA LEU A 118 -6.36 -8.66 -10.76
C LEU A 118 -5.61 -9.20 -11.99
N SER A 119 -5.10 -8.32 -12.84
CA SER A 119 -4.37 -8.70 -14.05
C SER A 119 -2.86 -8.70 -13.78
N PRO A 120 -2.18 -9.85 -13.84
CA PRO A 120 -0.73 -9.91 -13.70
C PRO A 120 -0.02 -9.17 -14.84
N HIS A 121 -0.64 -9.09 -16.02
CA HIS A 121 -0.10 -8.35 -17.17
C HIS A 121 -0.14 -6.83 -16.94
N ILE A 122 -1.20 -6.31 -16.31
CA ILE A 122 -1.26 -4.90 -15.91
C ILE A 122 -0.20 -4.61 -14.85
N ALA A 123 0.02 -5.52 -13.90
CA ALA A 123 1.10 -5.37 -12.93
C ALA A 123 2.49 -5.39 -13.60
N ALA A 124 2.71 -6.28 -14.57
CA ALA A 124 3.94 -6.33 -15.35
C ALA A 124 4.17 -5.03 -16.14
N TYR A 125 3.13 -4.48 -16.76
CA TYR A 125 3.20 -3.18 -17.41
C TYR A 125 3.71 -2.08 -16.46
N PHE A 126 3.13 -1.94 -15.26
CA PHE A 126 3.60 -0.96 -14.27
C PHE A 126 5.02 -1.25 -13.74
N ALA A 127 5.42 -2.51 -13.66
CA ALA A 127 6.78 -2.88 -13.27
C ALA A 127 7.80 -2.45 -14.35
N LEU A 128 7.42 -2.51 -15.63
CA LEU A 128 8.33 -2.27 -16.75
C LEU A 128 8.27 -0.84 -17.31
N GLU A 129 7.19 -0.08 -17.09
CA GLU A 129 6.99 1.21 -17.80
C GLU A 129 8.04 2.29 -17.47
N SER A 130 8.64 2.24 -16.28
CA SER A 130 9.45 3.32 -15.72
C SER A 130 10.86 2.91 -15.29
N GLY A 131 11.26 1.66 -15.53
CA GLY A 131 12.54 1.10 -15.07
C GLY A 131 13.40 0.56 -16.21
N SER A 132 14.72 0.73 -16.08
CA SER A 132 15.74 0.05 -16.89
C SER A 132 16.42 -1.10 -16.15
N ASP A 133 16.19 -1.20 -14.83
CA ASP A 133 16.82 -2.16 -13.93
C ASP A 133 15.83 -3.28 -13.57
N ASP A 134 16.27 -4.21 -12.70
CA ASP A 134 15.42 -5.29 -12.19
C ASP A 134 14.14 -4.74 -11.54
N CYS A 135 13.00 -5.27 -11.97
CA CYS A 135 11.67 -4.90 -11.47
C CYS A 135 11.07 -6.04 -10.64
N SER A 136 9.97 -5.77 -9.93
CA SER A 136 9.27 -6.81 -9.16
C SER A 136 7.75 -6.75 -9.34
N ILE A 137 7.12 -7.91 -9.23
CA ILE A 137 5.66 -8.04 -9.14
C ILE A 137 5.34 -8.74 -7.84
N TYR A 138 4.66 -8.03 -6.95
CA TYR A 138 4.12 -8.61 -5.72
C TYR A 138 2.81 -9.33 -6.04
N ALA A 139 2.67 -10.57 -5.56
CA ALA A 139 1.45 -11.36 -5.67
C ALA A 139 0.87 -11.65 -4.28
N PHE A 140 -0.40 -11.31 -4.07
CA PHE A 140 -1.09 -11.49 -2.80
C PHE A 140 -2.25 -12.45 -2.97
N HIS A 141 -2.28 -13.52 -2.16
CA HIS A 141 -3.41 -14.43 -2.12
C HIS A 141 -4.58 -13.80 -1.36
N GLN A 142 -5.74 -13.67 -2.00
CA GLN A 142 -6.90 -12.96 -1.43
C GLN A 142 -7.38 -13.58 -0.11
N THR A 143 -7.38 -14.91 0.01
CA THR A 143 -7.79 -15.57 1.25
C THR A 143 -6.83 -15.28 2.40
N ALA A 144 -5.53 -15.15 2.11
CA ALA A 144 -4.55 -14.80 3.13
C ALA A 144 -4.76 -13.36 3.63
N ILE A 145 -5.05 -12.43 2.73
CA ILE A 145 -5.39 -11.04 3.09
C ILE A 145 -6.67 -10.98 3.95
N LYS A 146 -7.72 -11.70 3.53
CA LYS A 146 -8.98 -11.75 4.29
C LYS A 146 -8.72 -12.25 5.71
N ASN A 147 -7.99 -13.34 5.87
CA ASN A 147 -7.69 -13.92 7.19
C ASN A 147 -6.88 -12.97 8.07
N ALA A 148 -5.83 -12.33 7.53
CA ALA A 148 -5.04 -11.35 8.27
C ALA A 148 -5.89 -10.15 8.75
N ASN A 149 -6.81 -9.68 7.91
CA ASN A 149 -7.76 -8.63 8.30
C ASN A 149 -8.71 -9.09 9.41
N PHE A 150 -9.21 -10.34 9.38
CA PHE A 150 -10.07 -10.86 10.43
C PHE A 150 -9.36 -10.99 11.79
N GLU A 151 -8.10 -11.40 11.81
CA GLU A 151 -7.32 -11.47 13.06
C GLU A 151 -7.06 -10.08 13.64
N ASN A 152 -6.69 -9.12 12.79
CA ASN A 152 -6.50 -7.73 13.21
C ASN A 152 -7.80 -7.09 13.69
N LEU A 153 -8.94 -7.41 13.07
CA LEU A 153 -10.26 -6.96 13.51
C LEU A 153 -10.62 -7.54 14.88
N LYS A 154 -10.34 -8.82 15.12
CA LYS A 154 -10.52 -9.43 16.46
C LYS A 154 -9.63 -8.74 17.50
N ALA A 155 -8.34 -8.60 17.22
CA ALA A 155 -7.41 -7.94 18.13
C ALA A 155 -7.86 -6.50 18.48
N ALA A 156 -8.26 -5.71 17.49
CA ALA A 156 -8.76 -4.36 17.70
C ALA A 156 -10.08 -4.29 18.50
N THR A 157 -10.94 -5.31 18.43
CA THR A 157 -12.16 -5.38 19.26
C THR A 157 -11.89 -5.79 20.70
N TYR A 158 -10.82 -6.55 20.98
CA TYR A 158 -10.46 -6.96 22.34
C TYR A 158 -9.67 -5.90 23.11
N GLU A 159 -8.99 -4.98 22.42
CA GLU A 159 -8.33 -3.81 23.05
C GLU A 159 -9.30 -2.64 23.35
N ALA A 160 -10.56 -2.75 22.92
CA ALA A 160 -11.62 -1.77 23.13
C ALA A 160 -12.65 -2.17 24.21
N LEU A 161 -12.36 -3.22 24.98
CA LEU A 161 -13.10 -3.65 26.19
C LEU A 161 -12.21 -3.57 27.42
#